data_AF-A0A963GLM6-F1
#
_entry.id   AF-A0A963GLM6-F1
#
_cell.length_a   1.000
_cell.length_b   1.000
_cell.length_c   1.000
_cell.angle_alpha   90.00
_cell.angle_beta   90.00
_cell.angle_gamma   90.00
#
_symmetry.space_group_name_H-M   'P 1'
#
loop_
_entity.id
_entity.type
_entity.pdbx_description
1 polymer ?
#
loop_
_entity_poly.entity_id
_entity_poly.type
_entity_poly.pdbx_seq_one_letter_code
_entity_poly.pdbx_strand_id
1 'polypeptide(L)'
;MDDKDRYQAIANEMAANRLDPALWTQAYSEAGGDAEKAQAIYIRLRHRDLSARDAREPIDPLAELRSRLALALAHKPRETLYRRLGVAVDASARTLEEAIAEIRARPDAPDAEIRYAIEILGEPRSRAEYDRSLASDLGLVGEPEPPTEAADEDSGSVFLRWWSTRRVGIVVAAAVVALLAAVLQPFQQTATVREHLRAQAMLERERLQQHERARELQRERLRLAEQRRAERESRALVREQRQQERRFTMQVQAEQRRQQNERRAEQRRLEREQRELRYAQRVRAREERREAQEAESRAARQASYWSCFNDAMDRGDSAYAEAKCGRLKY
;
A
#
# COMPACT_ATOMS: atom_id res chain seq x y z
N MET A 1 8.55 -0.51 25.15
CA MET A 1 9.20 -1.48 26.04
C MET A 1 10.71 -1.39 25.82
N ASP A 2 11.53 -1.43 26.87
CA ASP A 2 12.99 -1.45 26.71
C ASP A 2 13.47 -2.83 26.24
N ASP A 3 14.65 -2.91 25.61
CA ASP A 3 15.23 -4.18 25.16
C ASP A 3 15.45 -5.13 26.35
N LYS A 4 15.83 -4.58 27.51
CA LYS A 4 16.00 -5.35 28.75
C LYS A 4 14.72 -6.06 29.18
N ASP A 5 13.57 -5.38 29.08
CA ASP A 5 12.26 -5.93 29.43
C ASP A 5 11.87 -7.07 28.46
N ARG A 6 12.20 -6.93 27.16
CA ARG A 6 11.99 -7.98 26.16
C ARG A 6 12.79 -9.23 26.48
N TYR A 7 14.09 -9.10 26.78
CA TYR A 7 14.91 -10.24 27.16
C TYR A 7 14.44 -10.89 28.46
N GLN A 8 14.00 -10.10 29.45
CA GLN A 8 13.42 -10.62 30.68
C GLN A 8 12.13 -11.41 30.41
N ALA A 9 11.25 -10.91 29.54
CA ALA A 9 10.04 -11.61 29.14
C ALA A 9 10.36 -12.95 28.45
N ILE A 10 11.32 -12.97 27.53
CA ILE A 10 11.78 -14.19 26.86
C ILE A 10 12.37 -15.18 27.86
N ALA A 11 13.20 -14.73 28.80
CA ALA A 11 13.78 -15.58 29.84
C ALA A 11 12.68 -16.22 30.71
N ASN A 12 11.65 -15.45 31.08
CA ASN A 12 10.51 -15.96 31.85
C ASN A 12 9.69 -16.99 31.04
N GLU A 13 9.48 -16.76 29.73
CA GLU A 13 8.81 -17.72 28.83
C GLU A 13 9.57 -19.05 28.77
N MET A 14 10.90 -18.98 28.62
CA MET A 14 11.77 -20.16 28.57
C MET A 14 11.80 -20.90 29.91
N ALA A 15 11.91 -20.20 31.03
CA ALA A 15 11.89 -20.79 32.37
C ALA A 15 10.56 -21.48 32.69
N ALA A 16 9.45 -20.93 32.18
CA ALA A 16 8.11 -21.51 32.33
C ALA A 16 7.78 -22.59 31.29
N ASN A 17 8.70 -22.90 30.36
CA ASN A 17 8.50 -23.79 29.22
C ASN A 17 7.23 -23.45 28.38
N ARG A 18 6.95 -22.15 28.24
CA ARG A 18 5.83 -21.61 27.44
C ARG A 18 6.34 -21.04 26.12
N LEU A 19 7.11 -21.85 25.40
CA LEU A 19 7.69 -21.46 24.12
C LEU A 19 6.59 -21.39 23.05
N ASP A 20 6.65 -20.39 22.17
CA ASP A 20 5.79 -20.35 20.98
C ASP A 20 6.14 -21.56 20.08
N PRO A 21 5.21 -22.51 19.86
CA PRO A 21 5.52 -23.73 19.12
C PRO A 21 6.02 -23.45 17.70
N ALA A 22 5.48 -22.43 17.02
CA ALA A 22 5.86 -22.12 15.65
C ALA A 22 7.28 -21.58 15.57
N LEU A 23 7.62 -20.62 16.44
CA LEU A 23 8.97 -20.05 16.51
C LEU A 23 10.00 -21.08 17.00
N TRP A 24 9.61 -21.94 17.94
CA TRP A 24 10.46 -22.99 18.45
C TRP A 24 10.77 -24.04 17.38
N THR A 25 9.77 -24.53 16.64
CA THR A 25 9.98 -25.48 15.54
C THR A 25 10.88 -24.89 14.46
N GLN A 26 10.69 -23.60 14.12
CA GLN A 26 11.57 -22.91 13.19
C GLN A 26 13.01 -22.87 13.72
N ALA A 27 13.21 -22.45 14.97
CA ALA A 27 14.53 -22.36 15.57
C ALA A 27 15.23 -23.73 15.66
N TYR A 28 14.50 -24.78 16.00
CA TYR A 28 15.01 -26.14 16.10
C TYR A 28 15.41 -26.73 14.73
N SER A 29 14.63 -26.44 13.70
CA SER A 29 14.95 -26.82 12.32
C SER A 29 16.19 -26.07 11.81
N GLU A 30 16.30 -24.76 12.08
CA GLU A 30 17.47 -23.96 11.69
C GLU A 30 18.75 -24.40 12.44
N ALA A 31 18.60 -24.92 13.66
CA ALA A 31 19.69 -25.44 14.47
C ALA A 31 20.15 -26.85 14.06
N GLY A 32 19.46 -27.53 13.14
CA GLY A 32 19.75 -28.92 12.78
C GLY A 32 19.52 -29.90 13.94
N GLY A 33 18.59 -29.61 14.83
CA GLY A 33 18.25 -30.43 16.00
C GLY A 33 19.11 -30.20 17.25
N ASP A 34 20.09 -29.29 17.19
CA ASP A 34 20.91 -28.89 18.34
C ASP A 34 20.10 -27.97 19.27
N ALA A 35 19.81 -28.45 20.49
CA ALA A 35 18.94 -27.76 21.43
C ALA A 35 19.50 -26.42 21.93
N GLU A 36 20.82 -26.33 22.17
CA GLU A 36 21.45 -25.10 22.68
C GLU A 36 21.46 -24.02 21.59
N LYS A 37 21.77 -24.40 20.35
CA LYS A 37 21.68 -23.48 19.21
C LYS A 37 20.24 -23.06 18.94
N ALA A 38 19.28 -23.98 19.06
CA ALA A 38 17.86 -23.68 18.91
C ALA A 38 17.39 -22.64 19.93
N GLN A 39 17.85 -22.70 21.19
CA GLN A 39 17.54 -21.70 22.20
C GLN A 39 18.05 -20.30 21.82
N ALA A 40 19.31 -20.19 21.38
CA ALA A 40 19.86 -18.91 20.94
C ALA A 40 19.11 -18.33 19.73
N ILE A 41 18.74 -19.17 18.76
CA ILE A 41 17.95 -18.76 17.59
C ILE A 41 16.54 -18.33 18.01
N TYR A 42 15.90 -19.08 18.92
CA TYR A 42 14.58 -18.75 19.46
C TYR A 42 14.58 -17.37 20.13
N ILE A 43 15.55 -17.08 20.99
CA ILE A 43 15.67 -15.77 21.66
C ILE A 43 15.73 -14.65 20.62
N ARG A 44 16.53 -14.82 19.55
CA ARG A 44 16.64 -13.84 18.46
C ARG A 44 15.32 -13.65 17.70
N LEU A 45 14.65 -14.74 17.34
CA LEU A 45 13.37 -14.69 16.63
C LEU A 45 12.28 -14.07 17.50
N ARG A 46 12.20 -14.45 18.77
CA ARG A 46 11.23 -13.94 19.73
C ARG A 46 11.44 -12.48 20.05
N HIS A 47 12.69 -12.03 20.20
CA HIS A 47 13.01 -10.60 20.35
C HIS A 47 12.53 -9.78 19.15
N ARG A 48 12.76 -10.29 17.93
CA ARG A 48 12.27 -9.65 16.71
C ARG A 48 10.73 -9.59 16.65
N ASP A 49 10.04 -10.65 17.06
CA ASP A 49 8.58 -10.68 17.15
C ASP A 49 8.06 -9.66 18.16
N LEU A 50 8.60 -9.63 19.39
CA LEU A 50 8.21 -8.64 20.40
C LEU A 50 8.49 -7.21 19.95
N SER A 51 9.65 -6.97 19.33
CA SER A 51 9.99 -5.65 18.76
C SER A 51 9.03 -5.26 17.64
N ALA A 52 8.64 -6.21 16.79
CA ALA A 52 7.66 -5.97 15.72
C ALA A 52 6.25 -5.72 16.27
N ARG A 53 5.87 -6.37 17.38
CA ARG A 53 4.60 -6.10 18.08
C ARG A 53 4.58 -4.73 18.73
N ASP A 54 5.69 -4.32 19.34
CA ASP A 54 5.82 -2.97 19.91
C ASP A 54 5.86 -1.89 18.82
N ALA A 55 6.44 -2.20 17.66
CA ALA A 55 6.49 -1.32 16.50
C ALA A 55 5.19 -1.29 15.70
N ARG A 56 4.29 -2.27 15.88
CA ARG A 56 2.90 -2.11 15.47
C ARG A 56 2.34 -1.04 16.39
N GLU A 57 2.18 0.16 15.86
CA GLU A 57 1.43 1.21 16.55
C GLU A 57 0.16 0.58 17.14
N PRO A 58 -0.17 0.88 18.42
CA PRO A 58 -1.40 0.39 19.01
C PRO A 58 -2.50 0.69 18.02
N ILE A 59 -3.11 -0.37 17.46
CA ILE A 59 -4.12 -0.23 16.44
C ILE A 59 -5.16 0.69 17.04
N ASP A 60 -5.29 1.91 16.49
CA ASP A 60 -6.25 2.87 16.97
C ASP A 60 -7.60 2.14 16.98
N PRO A 61 -8.24 1.95 18.16
CA PRO A 61 -9.49 1.22 18.26
C PRO A 61 -10.55 1.77 17.29
N LEU A 62 -10.47 3.07 16.99
CA LEU A 62 -11.34 3.71 16.01
C LEU A 62 -11.00 3.35 14.57
N ALA A 63 -9.73 3.14 14.22
CA ALA A 63 -9.32 2.68 12.89
C ALA A 63 -9.81 1.25 12.62
N GLU A 64 -9.73 0.37 13.61
CA GLU A 64 -10.30 -0.98 13.51
C GLU A 64 -11.83 -0.93 13.37
N LEU A 65 -12.51 -0.12 14.20
CA LEU A 65 -13.95 0.08 14.13
C LEU A 65 -14.38 0.58 12.74
N ARG A 66 -13.68 1.58 12.20
CA ARG A 66 -13.96 2.14 10.86
C ARG A 66 -13.74 1.13 9.74
N SER A 67 -12.72 0.30 9.86
CA SER A 67 -12.47 -0.80 8.90
C SER A 67 -13.60 -1.83 8.93
N ARG A 68 -14.10 -2.19 10.12
CA ARG A 68 -15.26 -3.08 10.28
C ARG A 68 -16.55 -2.45 9.75
N LEU A 69 -16.76 -1.16 10.00
CA LEU A 69 -17.89 -0.40 9.46
C LEU A 69 -17.87 -0.34 7.93
N ALA A 70 -16.70 -0.06 7.34
CA ALA A 70 -16.54 -0.04 5.88
C ALA A 70 -16.93 -1.38 5.25
N LEU A 71 -16.50 -2.49 5.85
CA LEU A 71 -16.90 -3.83 5.42
C LEU A 71 -18.41 -4.06 5.56
N ALA A 72 -19.01 -3.70 6.69
CA ALA A 72 -20.44 -3.88 6.93
C ALA A 72 -21.30 -3.06 5.97
N LEU A 73 -20.92 -1.80 5.70
CA LEU A 73 -21.63 -0.91 4.77
C LEU A 73 -21.45 -1.34 3.31
N ALA A 74 -20.33 -1.99 2.97
CA ALA A 74 -20.17 -2.60 1.64
C ALA A 74 -21.16 -3.76 1.41
N HIS A 75 -21.50 -4.51 2.47
CA HIS A 75 -22.51 -5.58 2.40
C HIS A 75 -23.94 -5.08 2.50
N LYS A 76 -24.19 -4.07 3.34
CA LYS A 76 -25.51 -3.49 3.57
C LYS A 76 -25.45 -1.96 3.37
N PRO A 77 -25.57 -1.48 2.13
CA PRO A 77 -25.47 -0.06 1.85
C PRO A 77 -26.58 0.71 2.57
N ARG A 78 -26.18 1.70 3.37
CA ARG A 78 -27.07 2.67 4.01
C ARG A 78 -26.66 4.08 3.58
N GLU A 79 -27.60 5.02 3.65
CA GLU A 79 -27.25 6.43 3.56
C GLU A 79 -26.59 6.85 4.89
N THR A 80 -25.32 7.20 4.84
CA THR A 80 -24.50 7.62 5.99
C THR A 80 -23.95 9.02 5.73
N LEU A 81 -23.52 9.72 6.78
CA LEU A 81 -22.89 11.04 6.63
C LEU A 81 -21.63 10.97 5.74
N TYR A 82 -20.88 9.86 5.82
CA TYR A 82 -19.75 9.57 4.95
C TYR A 82 -20.15 9.54 3.47
N ARG A 83 -21.25 8.85 3.14
CA ARG A 83 -21.76 8.76 1.77
C ARG A 83 -22.24 10.12 1.25
N ARG A 84 -22.87 10.94 2.11
CA ARG A 84 -23.27 12.32 1.77
C ARG A 84 -22.09 13.22 1.44
N LEU A 85 -20.96 13.05 2.11
CA LEU A 85 -19.71 13.75 1.78
C LEU A 85 -18.93 13.11 0.62
N GLY A 86 -19.33 11.93 0.14
CA GLY A 86 -18.60 11.19 -0.89
C GLY A 86 -17.27 10.60 -0.40
N VAL A 87 -17.13 10.36 0.91
CA VAL A 87 -15.89 9.87 1.53
C VAL A 87 -16.10 8.45 2.06
N ALA A 88 -15.06 7.62 2.01
CA ALA A 88 -15.10 6.28 2.60
C ALA A 88 -15.09 6.34 4.15
N VAL A 89 -15.71 5.37 4.82
CA VAL A 89 -15.80 5.36 6.30
C VAL A 89 -14.43 5.19 6.97
N ASP A 90 -13.53 4.45 6.32
CA ASP A 90 -12.14 4.23 6.71
C ASP A 90 -11.19 5.33 6.22
N ALA A 91 -11.69 6.41 5.63
CA ALA A 91 -10.85 7.50 5.17
C ALA A 91 -10.06 8.15 6.32
N SER A 92 -8.78 8.44 6.03
CA SER A 92 -7.90 9.16 6.97
C SER A 92 -8.46 10.55 7.31
N ALA A 93 -8.05 11.10 8.46
CA ALA A 93 -8.44 12.46 8.87
C ALA A 93 -8.11 13.49 7.78
N ARG A 94 -6.92 13.39 7.19
CA ARG A 94 -6.47 14.25 6.09
C ARG A 94 -7.38 14.15 4.85
N THR A 95 -7.73 12.94 4.43
CA THR A 95 -8.63 12.74 3.27
C THR A 95 -10.01 13.35 3.52
N LEU A 96 -10.51 13.25 4.76
CA LEU A 96 -11.77 13.84 5.16
C LEU A 96 -11.69 15.38 5.19
N GLU A 97 -10.61 15.95 5.73
CA GLU A 97 -10.35 17.40 5.73
C GLU A 97 -10.28 17.96 4.30
N GLU A 98 -9.58 17.28 3.39
CA GLU A 98 -9.49 17.64 1.97
C GLU A 98 -10.87 17.64 1.30
N ALA A 99 -11.70 16.62 1.56
CA ALA A 99 -13.06 16.55 1.04
C ALA A 99 -13.98 17.64 1.60
N ILE A 100 -13.88 17.95 2.90
CA ILE A 100 -14.64 19.04 3.54
C ILE A 100 -14.22 20.39 2.95
N ALA A 101 -12.92 20.60 2.74
CA ALA A 101 -12.40 21.83 2.13
C ALA A 101 -12.91 21.99 0.68
N GLU A 102 -12.93 20.92 -0.10
CA GLU A 102 -13.47 20.93 -1.47
C GLU A 102 -14.95 21.32 -1.49
N ILE A 103 -15.77 20.73 -0.61
CA ILE A 103 -17.20 21.03 -0.53
C ILE A 103 -17.45 22.48 -0.13
N ARG A 104 -16.67 23.02 0.81
CA ARG A 104 -16.76 24.43 1.25
C ARG A 104 -16.32 25.42 0.18
N ALA A 105 -15.45 25.02 -0.74
CA ALA A 105 -14.96 25.87 -1.82
C ALA A 105 -15.95 26.01 -2.99
N ARG A 106 -17.02 25.21 -3.03
CA ARG A 106 -18.06 25.30 -4.07
C ARG A 106 -18.88 26.59 -3.91
N PRO A 107 -19.24 27.27 -5.02
CA PRO A 107 -19.98 28.53 -4.98
C PRO A 107 -21.43 28.36 -4.50
N ASP A 108 -21.99 27.16 -4.61
CA ASP A 108 -23.34 26.86 -4.17
C ASP A 108 -23.37 26.59 -2.66
N ALA A 109 -24.37 27.16 -1.98
CA ALA A 109 -24.56 26.92 -0.55
C ALA A 109 -24.83 25.41 -0.31
N PRO A 110 -24.05 24.73 0.54
CA PRO A 110 -24.28 23.32 0.82
C PRO A 110 -25.63 23.12 1.50
N ASP A 111 -26.32 22.04 1.11
CA ASP A 111 -27.57 21.60 1.72
C ASP A 111 -27.42 21.44 3.25
N ALA A 112 -28.50 21.58 4.00
CA ALA A 112 -28.53 21.43 5.45
C ALA A 112 -27.94 20.09 5.90
N GLU A 113 -28.21 19.00 5.17
CA GLU A 113 -27.64 17.68 5.47
C GLU A 113 -26.12 17.64 5.28
N ILE A 114 -25.60 18.30 4.23
CA ILE A 114 -24.15 18.37 3.98
C ILE A 114 -23.48 19.21 5.06
N ARG A 115 -24.10 20.32 5.49
CA ARG A 115 -23.61 21.14 6.61
C ARG A 115 -23.54 20.34 7.90
N TYR A 116 -24.57 19.58 8.22
CA TYR A 116 -24.59 18.68 9.37
C TYR A 116 -23.52 17.59 9.28
N ALA A 117 -23.34 16.98 8.10
CA ALA A 117 -22.28 15.98 7.90
C ALA A 117 -20.88 16.57 8.10
N ILE A 118 -20.63 17.79 7.60
CA ILE A 118 -19.36 18.51 7.83
C ILE A 118 -19.13 18.78 9.31
N GLU A 119 -20.17 19.19 10.04
CA GLU A 119 -20.09 19.48 11.48
C GLU A 119 -19.75 18.22 12.30
N ILE A 120 -20.48 17.12 12.09
CA ILE A 120 -20.29 15.88 12.84
C ILE A 120 -18.98 15.17 12.47
N LEU A 121 -18.65 15.09 11.17
CA LEU A 121 -17.46 14.35 10.73
C LEU A 121 -16.18 15.19 10.82
N GLY A 122 -16.27 16.52 10.79
CA GLY A 122 -15.13 17.42 10.88
C GLY A 122 -14.47 17.48 12.26
N GLU A 123 -15.24 17.24 13.32
CA GLU A 123 -14.72 17.19 14.70
C GLU A 123 -14.35 15.74 15.09
N PRO A 124 -13.10 15.44 15.49
CA PRO A 124 -12.67 14.06 15.79
C PRO A 124 -13.51 13.35 16.86
N ARG A 125 -13.97 14.07 17.88
CA ARG A 125 -14.81 13.50 18.95
C ARG A 125 -16.20 13.13 18.45
N SER A 126 -16.87 14.05 17.76
CA SER A 126 -18.20 13.83 17.18
C SER A 126 -18.18 12.74 16.12
N ARG A 127 -17.12 12.67 15.31
CA ARG A 127 -16.90 11.58 14.36
C ARG A 127 -16.81 10.22 15.06
N ALA A 128 -16.05 10.13 16.15
CA ALA A 128 -15.91 8.88 16.90
C ALA A 128 -17.22 8.43 17.56
N GLU A 129 -18.02 9.36 18.08
CA GLU A 129 -19.36 9.06 18.63
C GLU A 129 -20.32 8.58 17.54
N TYR A 130 -20.32 9.25 16.39
CA TYR A 130 -21.09 8.83 15.22
C TYR A 130 -20.70 7.43 14.75
N ASP A 131 -19.39 7.12 14.67
CA ASP A 131 -18.89 5.79 14.30
C ASP A 131 -19.39 4.70 15.26
N ARG A 132 -19.40 4.97 16.57
CA ARG A 132 -19.91 4.02 17.57
C ARG A 132 -21.42 3.82 17.45
N SER A 133 -22.18 4.90 17.27
CA SER A 133 -23.64 4.82 17.06
C SER A 133 -23.95 4.00 15.81
N LEU A 134 -23.28 4.30 14.69
CA LEU A 134 -23.46 3.59 13.44
C LEU A 134 -23.08 2.10 13.55
N ALA A 135 -22.05 1.78 14.33
CA ALA A 135 -21.64 0.41 14.58
C ALA A 135 -22.67 -0.36 15.44
N SER A 136 -23.28 0.31 16.42
CA SER A 136 -24.39 -0.23 17.20
C SER A 136 -25.63 -0.46 16.32
N ASP A 137 -25.99 0.50 15.46
CA ASP A 137 -27.12 0.39 14.51
C ASP A 137 -26.96 -0.72 13.46
N LEU A 138 -25.72 -1.16 13.25
CA LEU A 138 -25.35 -2.26 12.37
C LEU A 138 -25.13 -3.59 13.11
N GLY A 139 -25.25 -3.61 14.44
CA GLY A 139 -25.02 -4.79 15.29
C GLY A 139 -23.56 -5.26 15.30
N LEU A 140 -22.59 -4.37 15.06
CA LEU A 140 -21.15 -4.71 15.06
C LEU A 140 -20.52 -4.64 16.46
N VAL A 141 -21.05 -3.78 17.31
CA VAL A 141 -20.75 -3.78 18.74
C VAL A 141 -21.73 -4.76 19.34
N GLY A 142 -21.24 -5.90 19.85
CA GLY A 142 -22.10 -6.83 20.58
C GLY A 142 -22.81 -6.04 21.67
N GLU A 143 -24.14 -6.13 21.71
CA GLU A 143 -24.88 -5.58 22.85
C GLU A 143 -24.23 -6.14 24.11
N PRO A 144 -23.93 -5.31 25.13
CA PRO A 144 -23.54 -5.85 26.42
C PRO A 144 -24.65 -6.81 26.81
N GLU A 145 -24.32 -8.11 26.93
CA GLU A 145 -25.30 -9.13 27.33
C GLU A 145 -26.10 -8.58 28.51
N PRO A 146 -27.43 -8.49 28.42
CA PRO A 146 -28.21 -8.09 29.58
C PRO A 146 -27.89 -9.08 30.70
N PRO A 147 -27.73 -8.61 31.95
CA PRO A 147 -27.53 -9.51 33.07
C PRO A 147 -28.66 -10.53 33.07
N THR A 148 -28.30 -11.80 32.99
CA THR A 148 -29.21 -12.94 33.05
C THR A 148 -29.84 -12.98 34.45
N GLU A 149 -30.94 -12.24 34.64
CA GLU A 149 -31.86 -12.48 35.75
C GLU A 149 -32.56 -13.81 35.50
N ALA A 150 -32.34 -14.76 36.41
CA ALA A 150 -32.97 -16.07 36.42
C ALA A 150 -34.48 -15.91 36.68
N ALA A 151 -35.30 -16.25 35.69
CA ALA A 151 -36.74 -16.37 35.84
C ALA A 151 -37.11 -17.80 36.29
N ASP A 152 -37.53 -17.92 37.54
CA ASP A 152 -38.37 -19.03 38.04
C ASP A 152 -39.80 -18.84 37.52
N GLU A 153 -40.35 -19.82 36.80
CA GLU A 153 -41.81 -19.98 36.67
C GLU A 153 -42.21 -21.46 36.68
N ASP A 154 -42.78 -21.87 37.80
CA ASP A 154 -43.51 -23.11 38.05
C ASP A 154 -45.00 -22.74 38.25
N SER A 155 -45.89 -23.25 37.39
CA SER A 155 -47.35 -23.14 37.62
C SER A 155 -48.14 -24.01 36.62
N GLY A 156 -48.66 -25.14 37.11
CA GLY A 156 -49.67 -25.94 36.42
C GLY A 156 -51.11 -25.53 36.76
N SER A 157 -52.09 -25.99 35.97
CA SER A 157 -53.41 -26.43 36.46
C SER A 157 -54.29 -26.99 35.31
N VAL A 158 -54.73 -28.25 35.37
CA VAL A 158 -56.05 -28.73 35.84
C VAL A 158 -57.23 -28.36 34.90
N PHE A 159 -57.43 -29.18 33.87
CA PHE A 159 -58.64 -29.29 33.01
C PHE A 159 -58.55 -30.73 32.43
N LEU A 160 -59.44 -31.71 32.59
CA LEU A 160 -60.90 -31.76 32.56
C LEU A 160 -61.35 -33.07 33.23
N ARG A 161 -62.16 -32.97 34.29
CA ARG A 161 -62.81 -34.11 34.96
C ARG A 161 -64.30 -33.81 35.11
N TRP A 162 -65.03 -33.79 34.00
CA TRP A 162 -66.48 -33.60 33.96
C TRP A 162 -67.02 -34.33 32.71
N TRP A 163 -68.25 -34.84 32.76
CA TRP A 163 -68.95 -35.71 31.78
C TRP A 163 -68.90 -37.23 32.04
N SER A 164 -69.57 -37.66 33.10
CA SER A 164 -70.17 -39.00 33.15
C SER A 164 -71.61 -38.90 33.67
N THR A 165 -72.60 -39.19 32.81
CA THR A 165 -73.84 -39.94 33.10
C THR A 165 -74.86 -39.76 31.98
N ARG A 166 -74.87 -40.71 31.02
CA ARG A 166 -76.03 -41.14 30.19
C ARG A 166 -75.54 -42.26 29.26
N ARG A 167 -75.41 -43.48 29.77
CA ARG A 167 -74.87 -44.63 29.01
C ARG A 167 -75.51 -45.94 29.45
N VAL A 168 -76.58 -46.34 28.76
CA VAL A 168 -76.89 -47.78 28.59
C VAL A 168 -77.36 -48.07 27.17
N GLY A 169 -78.23 -47.24 26.56
CA GLY A 169 -78.67 -47.44 25.16
C GLY A 169 -77.61 -47.13 24.09
N ILE A 170 -76.77 -46.11 24.32
CA ILE A 170 -75.68 -45.73 23.40
C ILE A 170 -74.55 -46.78 23.39
N VAL A 171 -74.38 -47.55 24.46
CA VAL A 171 -73.21 -48.45 24.62
C VAL A 171 -73.25 -49.61 23.62
N VAL A 172 -74.42 -50.14 23.29
CA VAL A 172 -74.54 -51.29 22.37
C VAL A 172 -74.41 -50.87 20.90
N ALA A 173 -75.04 -49.75 20.51
CA ALA A 173 -74.86 -49.20 19.16
C ALA A 173 -73.42 -48.68 18.96
N ALA A 174 -72.83 -48.05 19.98
CA ALA A 174 -71.43 -47.65 19.95
C ALA A 174 -70.48 -48.86 19.92
N ALA A 175 -70.80 -49.98 20.58
CA ALA A 175 -69.97 -51.18 20.52
C ALA A 175 -69.95 -51.80 19.12
N VAL A 176 -71.09 -51.87 18.42
CA VAL A 176 -71.16 -52.40 17.04
C VAL A 176 -70.46 -51.46 16.05
N VAL A 177 -70.67 -50.15 16.16
CA VAL A 177 -69.96 -49.15 15.35
C VAL A 177 -68.46 -49.15 15.67
N ALA A 178 -68.07 -49.33 16.94
CA ALA A 178 -66.67 -49.42 17.34
C ALA A 178 -66.00 -50.70 16.82
N LEU A 179 -66.72 -51.82 16.73
CA LEU A 179 -66.18 -53.08 16.22
C LEU A 179 -66.02 -53.04 14.69
N LEU A 180 -66.98 -52.46 13.97
CA LEU A 180 -66.85 -52.17 12.54
C LEU A 180 -65.75 -51.14 12.28
N ALA A 181 -65.65 -50.08 13.09
CA ALA A 181 -64.57 -49.10 13.00
C ALA A 181 -63.21 -49.73 13.32
N ALA A 182 -63.11 -50.65 14.27
CA ALA A 182 -61.88 -51.35 14.61
C ALA A 182 -61.41 -52.30 13.50
N VAL A 183 -62.33 -52.92 12.74
CA VAL A 183 -62.00 -53.78 11.59
C VAL A 183 -61.64 -52.96 10.35
N LEU A 184 -62.29 -51.81 10.13
CA LEU A 184 -62.02 -50.94 8.97
C LEU A 184 -60.85 -49.95 9.20
N GLN A 185 -60.50 -49.63 10.45
CA GLN A 185 -59.37 -48.76 10.82
C GLN A 185 -58.02 -49.18 10.20
N PRO A 186 -57.59 -50.46 10.28
CA PRO A 186 -56.29 -50.85 9.72
C PRO A 186 -56.25 -50.74 8.19
N PHE A 187 -57.39 -50.86 7.51
CA PHE A 187 -57.47 -50.67 6.06
C PHE A 187 -57.40 -49.20 5.63
N GLN A 188 -58.03 -48.29 6.38
CA GLN A 188 -57.89 -46.86 6.10
C GLN A 188 -56.50 -46.33 6.48
N GLN A 189 -55.91 -46.82 7.57
CA GLN A 189 -54.57 -46.42 8.00
C GLN A 189 -53.46 -46.90 7.04
N THR A 190 -53.62 -48.05 6.38
CA THR A 190 -52.60 -48.53 5.42
C THR A 190 -52.59 -47.74 4.11
N ALA A 191 -53.71 -47.16 3.68
CA ALA A 191 -53.76 -46.31 2.49
C ALA A 191 -53.07 -44.95 2.74
N THR A 192 -53.38 -44.28 3.85
CA THR A 192 -52.78 -42.98 4.21
C THR A 192 -51.28 -43.11 4.50
N VAL A 193 -50.84 -44.21 5.13
CA VAL A 193 -49.41 -44.47 5.36
C VAL A 193 -48.65 -44.63 4.04
N ARG A 194 -49.21 -45.31 3.03
CA ARG A 194 -48.56 -45.44 1.71
C ARG A 194 -48.45 -44.10 0.98
N GLU A 195 -49.46 -43.24 1.08
CA GLU A 195 -49.42 -41.90 0.49
C GLU A 195 -48.38 -41.01 1.17
N HIS A 196 -48.30 -41.03 2.51
CA HIS A 196 -47.27 -40.30 3.25
C HIS A 196 -45.86 -40.80 2.94
N LEU A 197 -45.65 -42.12 2.82
CA LEU A 197 -44.35 -42.66 2.43
C LEU A 197 -43.95 -42.24 1.00
N ARG A 198 -44.91 -42.18 0.06
CA ARG A 198 -44.65 -41.68 -1.30
C ARG A 198 -44.32 -40.18 -1.30
N ALA A 199 -45.05 -39.38 -0.52
CA ALA A 199 -44.79 -37.95 -0.38
C ALA A 199 -43.41 -37.67 0.25
N GLN A 200 -43.02 -38.43 1.29
CA GLN A 200 -41.68 -38.35 1.88
C GLN A 200 -40.59 -38.74 0.88
N ALA A 201 -40.77 -39.83 0.13
CA ALA A 201 -39.82 -40.25 -0.89
C ALA A 201 -39.63 -39.20 -2.01
N MET A 202 -40.69 -38.46 -2.38
CA MET A 202 -40.58 -37.35 -3.34
C MET A 202 -39.79 -36.16 -2.76
N LEU A 203 -40.08 -35.76 -1.52
CA LEU A 203 -39.35 -34.69 -0.84
C LEU A 203 -37.86 -35.01 -0.67
N GLU A 204 -37.51 -36.25 -0.35
CA GLU A 204 -36.11 -36.68 -0.26
C GLU A 204 -35.40 -36.61 -1.61
N ARG A 205 -36.07 -37.02 -2.70
CA ARG A 205 -35.53 -36.89 -4.06
C ARG A 205 -35.32 -35.43 -4.44
N GLU A 206 -36.25 -34.55 -4.13
CA GLU A 206 -36.10 -33.10 -4.38
C GLU A 206 -34.92 -32.51 -3.59
N ARG A 207 -34.76 -32.88 -2.31
CA ARG A 207 -33.62 -32.45 -1.49
C ARG A 207 -32.30 -32.93 -2.07
N LEU A 208 -32.22 -34.18 -2.52
CA LEU A 208 -31.02 -34.70 -3.17
C LEU A 208 -30.70 -33.94 -4.47
N GLN A 209 -31.70 -33.69 -5.32
CA GLN A 209 -31.52 -32.89 -6.53
C GLN A 209 -31.08 -31.45 -6.23
N GLN A 210 -31.62 -30.83 -5.18
CA GLN A 210 -31.19 -29.49 -4.75
C GLN A 210 -29.73 -29.51 -4.27
N HIS A 211 -29.33 -30.53 -3.51
CA HIS A 211 -27.93 -30.69 -3.07
C HIS A 211 -26.98 -30.92 -4.24
N GLU A 212 -27.38 -31.69 -5.26
CA GLU A 212 -26.57 -31.89 -6.47
C GLU A 212 -26.39 -30.57 -7.24
N ARG A 213 -27.48 -29.82 -7.47
CA ARG A 213 -27.40 -28.49 -8.10
C ARG A 213 -26.52 -27.52 -7.32
N ALA A 214 -26.61 -27.54 -5.98
CA ALA A 214 -25.75 -26.71 -5.14
C ALA A 214 -24.26 -27.07 -5.28
N ARG A 215 -23.94 -28.37 -5.39
CA ARG A 215 -22.56 -28.85 -5.62
C ARG A 215 -22.04 -28.47 -7.00
N GLU A 216 -22.88 -28.55 -8.03
CA GLU A 216 -22.53 -28.11 -9.39
C GLU A 216 -22.22 -26.62 -9.44
N LEU A 217 -23.10 -25.78 -8.87
CA LEU A 217 -22.86 -24.34 -8.75
C LEU A 217 -21.59 -24.02 -7.97
N GLN A 218 -21.29 -24.79 -6.92
CA GLN A 218 -20.05 -24.63 -6.16
C GLN A 218 -18.81 -24.97 -7.00
N ARG A 219 -18.85 -26.03 -7.81
CA ARG A 219 -17.77 -26.38 -8.74
C ARG A 219 -17.57 -25.33 -9.83
N GLU A 220 -18.65 -24.79 -10.38
CA GLU A 220 -18.58 -23.70 -11.36
C GLU A 220 -17.96 -22.43 -10.76
N ARG A 221 -18.35 -22.06 -9.54
CA ARG A 221 -17.75 -20.93 -8.82
C ARG A 221 -16.26 -21.12 -8.60
N LEU A 222 -15.82 -22.33 -8.24
CA LEU A 222 -14.41 -22.65 -8.07
C LEU A 222 -13.64 -22.52 -9.41
N ARG A 223 -14.18 -23.06 -10.51
CA ARG A 223 -13.57 -22.90 -11.85
C ARG A 223 -13.46 -21.44 -12.27
N LEU A 224 -14.50 -20.64 -12.06
CA LEU A 224 -14.48 -19.21 -12.35
C LEU A 224 -13.48 -18.45 -11.46
N ALA A 225 -13.34 -18.84 -10.19
CA ALA A 225 -12.36 -18.25 -9.29
C ALA A 225 -10.92 -18.58 -9.73
N GLU A 226 -10.65 -19.82 -10.14
CA GLU A 226 -9.36 -20.24 -10.70
C GLU A 226 -9.03 -19.48 -12.00
N GLN A 227 -10.00 -19.35 -12.91
CA GLN A 227 -9.81 -18.56 -14.13
C GLN A 227 -9.47 -17.10 -13.82
N ARG A 228 -10.22 -16.47 -12.90
CA ARG A 228 -9.94 -15.10 -12.47
C ARG A 228 -8.57 -14.96 -11.81
N ARG A 229 -8.11 -15.98 -11.08
CA ARG A 229 -6.77 -16.00 -10.49
C ARG A 229 -5.70 -16.06 -11.58
N ALA A 230 -5.83 -16.95 -12.56
CA ALA A 230 -4.93 -17.05 -13.70
C ALA A 230 -4.91 -15.75 -14.54
N GLU A 231 -6.05 -15.09 -14.74
CA GLU A 231 -6.11 -13.78 -15.40
C GLU A 231 -5.40 -12.68 -14.60
N ARG A 232 -5.50 -12.69 -13.27
CA ARG A 232 -4.79 -11.73 -12.43
C ARG A 232 -3.28 -11.95 -12.47
N GLU A 233 -2.85 -13.22 -12.42
CA GLU A 233 -1.43 -13.60 -12.50
C GLU A 233 -0.83 -13.22 -13.85
N SER A 234 -1.51 -13.52 -14.96
CA SER A 234 -1.06 -13.10 -16.30
C SER A 234 -1.02 -11.57 -16.46
N ARG A 235 -2.02 -10.84 -15.95
CA ARG A 235 -1.99 -9.37 -15.95
C ARG A 235 -0.84 -8.81 -15.10
N ALA A 236 -0.50 -9.46 -13.98
CA ALA A 236 0.62 -9.06 -13.15
C ALA A 236 1.96 -9.24 -13.89
N LEU A 237 2.16 -10.38 -14.55
CA LEU A 237 3.35 -10.65 -15.36
C LEU A 237 3.51 -9.65 -16.50
N VAL A 238 2.43 -9.30 -17.21
CA VAL A 238 2.47 -8.29 -18.29
C VAL A 238 2.84 -6.91 -17.74
N ARG A 239 2.36 -6.54 -16.53
CA ARG A 239 2.76 -5.28 -15.88
C ARG A 239 4.24 -5.28 -15.51
N GLU A 240 4.75 -6.39 -15.00
CA GLU A 240 6.15 -6.53 -14.65
C GLU A 240 7.06 -6.44 -15.89
N GLN A 241 6.72 -7.14 -16.98
CA GLN A 241 7.45 -7.03 -18.25
C GLN A 241 7.47 -5.60 -18.77
N ARG A 242 6.33 -4.90 -18.78
CA ARG A 242 6.27 -3.49 -19.19
C ARG A 242 7.12 -2.59 -18.29
N GLN A 243 7.21 -2.89 -16.99
CA GLN A 243 8.10 -2.15 -16.08
C GLN A 243 9.58 -2.43 -16.40
N GLN A 244 9.94 -3.68 -16.70
CA GLN A 244 11.30 -4.04 -17.11
C GLN A 244 11.70 -3.36 -18.43
N GLU A 245 10.82 -3.37 -19.44
CA GLU A 245 11.03 -2.65 -20.70
C GLU A 245 11.20 -1.14 -20.50
N ARG A 246 10.39 -0.53 -19.63
CA ARG A 246 10.55 0.89 -19.28
C ARG A 246 11.89 1.17 -18.59
N ARG A 247 12.33 0.29 -17.69
CA ARG A 247 13.65 0.42 -17.03
C ARG A 247 14.78 0.31 -18.04
N PHE A 248 14.72 -0.67 -18.94
CA PHE A 248 15.71 -0.87 -19.99
C PHE A 248 15.77 0.33 -20.94
N THR A 249 14.62 0.81 -21.43
CA THR A 249 14.57 1.97 -22.32
C THR A 249 15.09 3.24 -21.64
N MET A 250 14.78 3.47 -20.36
CA MET A 250 15.35 4.58 -19.59
C MET A 250 16.87 4.47 -19.44
N GLN A 251 17.40 3.27 -19.21
CA GLN A 251 18.86 3.03 -19.13
C GLN A 251 19.55 3.34 -20.46
N VAL A 252 19.02 2.83 -21.58
CA VAL A 252 19.55 3.10 -22.93
C VAL A 252 19.53 4.60 -23.23
N GLN A 253 18.44 5.30 -22.92
CA GLN A 253 18.37 6.75 -23.11
C GLN A 253 19.36 7.52 -22.23
N ALA A 254 19.54 7.10 -20.98
CA ALA A 254 20.51 7.73 -20.08
C ALA A 254 21.95 7.55 -20.59
N GLU A 255 22.29 6.36 -21.09
CA GLU A 255 23.60 6.08 -21.67
C GLU A 255 23.84 6.87 -22.95
N GLN A 256 22.85 6.97 -23.84
CA GLN A 256 22.93 7.82 -25.03
C GLN A 256 23.20 9.29 -24.66
N ARG A 257 22.53 9.82 -23.61
CA ARG A 257 22.79 11.18 -23.13
C ARG A 257 24.21 11.35 -22.58
N ARG A 258 24.74 10.34 -21.87
CA ARG A 258 26.14 10.36 -21.40
C ARG A 258 27.11 10.42 -22.57
N GLN A 259 26.96 9.55 -23.56
CA GLN A 259 27.80 9.54 -24.76
C GLN A 259 27.70 10.86 -25.54
N GLN A 260 26.51 11.44 -25.67
CA GLN A 260 26.35 12.75 -26.31
C GLN A 260 27.05 13.88 -25.53
N ASN A 261 26.96 13.85 -24.20
CA ASN A 261 27.63 14.84 -23.36
C ASN A 261 29.15 14.70 -23.42
N GLU A 262 29.68 13.48 -23.45
CA GLU A 262 31.11 13.21 -23.63
C GLU A 262 31.61 13.75 -24.96
N ARG A 263 30.92 13.45 -26.08
CA ARG A 263 31.27 14.00 -27.40
C ARG A 263 31.27 15.53 -27.42
N ARG A 264 30.28 16.17 -26.77
CA ARG A 264 30.23 17.64 -26.65
C ARG A 264 31.38 18.17 -25.80
N ALA A 265 31.78 17.46 -24.74
CA ALA A 265 32.89 17.86 -23.90
C ALA A 265 34.23 17.75 -24.65
N GLU A 266 34.44 16.68 -25.40
CA GLU A 266 35.60 16.51 -26.28
C GLU A 266 35.68 17.60 -27.35
N GLN A 267 34.57 17.91 -28.02
CA GLN A 267 34.53 18.98 -29.01
C GLN A 267 34.92 20.33 -28.39
N ARG A 268 34.45 20.64 -27.18
CA ARG A 268 34.85 21.86 -26.45
C ARG A 268 36.32 21.86 -26.07
N ARG A 269 36.92 20.70 -25.75
CA ARG A 269 38.37 20.60 -25.48
C ARG A 269 39.18 20.90 -26.74
N LEU A 270 38.84 20.26 -27.86
CA LEU A 270 39.49 20.51 -29.15
C LEU A 270 39.37 21.99 -29.59
N GLU A 271 38.21 22.60 -29.39
CA GLU A 271 38.03 24.04 -29.68
C GLU A 271 38.91 24.94 -28.81
N ARG A 272 39.09 24.60 -27.53
CA ARG A 272 39.99 25.35 -26.63
C ARG A 272 41.44 25.22 -27.07
N GLU A 273 41.89 24.01 -27.35
CA GLU A 273 43.24 23.75 -27.87
C GLU A 273 43.49 24.52 -29.17
N GLN A 274 42.54 24.52 -30.12
CA GLN A 274 42.65 25.31 -31.34
C GLN A 274 42.73 26.81 -31.07
N ARG A 275 41.96 27.33 -30.10
CA ARG A 275 42.01 28.75 -29.70
C ARG A 275 43.36 29.09 -29.09
N GLU A 276 43.90 28.23 -28.23
CA GLU A 276 45.22 28.40 -27.61
C GLU A 276 46.34 28.39 -28.65
N LEU A 277 46.30 27.47 -29.62
CA LEU A 277 47.25 27.45 -30.74
C LEU A 277 47.18 28.74 -31.58
N ARG A 278 45.97 29.20 -31.93
CA ARG A 278 45.77 30.47 -32.66
C ARG A 278 46.21 31.69 -31.85
N TYR A 279 46.10 31.64 -30.52
CA TYR A 279 46.59 32.69 -29.64
C TYR A 279 48.12 32.69 -29.60
N ALA A 280 48.73 31.53 -29.37
CA ALA A 280 50.19 31.37 -29.36
C ALA A 280 50.84 31.83 -30.68
N GLN A 281 50.24 31.48 -31.83
CA GLN A 281 50.69 31.97 -33.14
C GLN A 281 50.62 33.50 -33.25
N ARG A 282 49.55 34.13 -32.74
CA ARG A 282 49.41 35.58 -32.74
C ARG A 282 50.42 36.28 -31.82
N VAL A 283 50.75 35.66 -30.69
CA VAL A 283 51.79 36.17 -29.79
C VAL A 283 53.16 36.10 -30.47
N ARG A 284 53.53 34.95 -31.02
CA ARG A 284 54.80 34.79 -31.78
C ARG A 284 54.93 35.79 -32.92
N ALA A 285 53.88 35.95 -33.73
CA ALA A 285 53.88 36.92 -34.83
C ALA A 285 54.01 38.38 -34.34
N ARG A 286 53.54 38.71 -33.13
CA ARG A 286 53.74 40.04 -32.53
C ARG A 286 55.16 40.23 -32.02
N GLU A 287 55.74 39.20 -31.41
CA GLU A 287 57.13 39.21 -30.95
C GLU A 287 58.07 39.36 -32.15
N GLU A 288 57.90 38.56 -33.20
CA GLU A 288 58.67 38.68 -34.45
C GLU A 288 58.57 40.09 -35.06
N ARG A 289 57.37 40.70 -35.05
CA ARG A 289 57.19 42.09 -35.52
C ARG A 289 57.92 43.10 -34.64
N ARG A 290 57.91 42.92 -33.32
CA ARG A 290 58.64 43.79 -32.38
C ARG A 290 60.14 43.67 -32.59
N GLU A 291 60.66 42.44 -32.69
CA GLU A 291 62.08 42.18 -32.97
C GLU A 291 62.50 42.79 -34.32
N ALA A 292 61.67 42.66 -35.35
CA ALA A 292 61.91 43.28 -36.66
C ALA A 292 61.94 44.81 -36.57
N GLN A 293 61.00 45.44 -35.85
CA GLN A 293 60.99 46.89 -35.62
C GLN A 293 62.20 47.36 -34.80
N GLU A 294 62.60 46.60 -33.79
CA GLU A 294 63.81 46.87 -33.00
C GLU A 294 65.08 46.70 -33.84
N ALA A 295 65.13 45.73 -34.75
CA ALA A 295 66.23 45.56 -35.70
C ALA A 295 66.27 46.72 -36.70
N GLU A 296 65.14 47.14 -37.25
CA GLU A 296 65.04 48.28 -38.17
C GLU A 296 65.44 49.59 -37.49
N SER A 297 64.97 49.85 -36.28
CA SER A 297 65.37 51.05 -35.51
C SER A 297 66.85 51.05 -35.12
N ARG A 298 67.44 49.87 -34.85
CA ARG A 298 68.89 49.73 -34.66
C ARG A 298 69.66 50.02 -35.95
N ALA A 299 69.22 49.48 -37.08
CA ALA A 299 69.83 49.74 -38.38
C ALA A 299 69.74 51.22 -38.76
N ALA A 300 68.60 51.87 -38.54
CA ALA A 300 68.40 53.30 -38.78
C ALA A 300 69.33 54.18 -37.90
N ARG A 301 69.50 53.83 -36.62
CA ARG A 301 70.44 54.50 -35.71
C ARG A 301 71.88 54.35 -36.19
N GLN A 302 72.29 53.14 -36.58
CA GLN A 302 73.61 52.90 -37.14
C GLN A 302 73.84 53.69 -38.43
N ALA A 303 72.88 53.71 -39.36
CA ALA A 303 72.96 54.50 -40.58
C ALA A 303 73.11 56.00 -40.27
N SER A 304 72.34 56.52 -39.33
CA SER A 304 72.44 57.93 -38.88
C SER A 304 73.79 58.23 -38.25
N TYR A 305 74.31 57.32 -37.41
CA TYR A 305 75.63 57.42 -36.82
C TYR A 305 76.73 57.49 -37.90
N TRP A 306 76.71 56.57 -38.87
CA TRP A 306 77.69 56.54 -39.96
C TRP A 306 77.61 57.76 -40.86
N SER A 307 76.41 58.25 -41.16
CA SER A 307 76.23 59.49 -41.91
C SER A 307 76.80 60.70 -41.16
N CYS A 308 76.57 60.83 -39.85
CA CYS A 308 77.16 61.87 -39.01
C CYS A 308 78.69 61.76 -38.96
N PHE A 309 79.19 60.54 -38.77
CA PHE A 309 80.62 60.26 -38.66
C PHE A 309 81.37 60.65 -39.93
N ASN A 310 80.83 60.31 -41.10
CA ASN A 310 81.43 60.66 -42.39
C ASN A 310 81.46 62.18 -42.62
N ASP A 311 80.37 62.92 -42.39
CA ASP A 311 80.36 64.40 -42.52
C ASP A 311 81.31 65.08 -41.51
N ALA A 312 81.53 64.49 -40.34
CA ALA A 312 82.49 65.01 -39.36
C ALA A 312 83.96 64.71 -39.75
N MET A 313 84.22 63.53 -40.33
CA MET A 313 85.53 63.14 -40.87
C MET A 313 85.97 64.06 -42.03
N ASP A 314 85.04 64.51 -42.86
CA ASP A 314 85.34 65.46 -43.94
C ASP A 314 85.81 66.84 -43.41
N ARG A 315 85.58 67.15 -42.13
CA ARG A 315 85.88 68.45 -41.50
C ARG A 315 86.98 68.41 -40.43
N GLY A 316 87.51 67.24 -40.07
CA GLY A 316 88.42 67.09 -38.94
C GLY A 316 89.07 65.71 -38.85
N ASP A 317 89.69 65.41 -37.71
CA ASP A 317 90.27 64.08 -37.44
C ASP A 317 89.24 63.09 -36.84
N SER A 318 89.62 61.81 -36.77
CA SER A 318 88.72 60.74 -36.28
C SER A 318 88.30 60.92 -34.82
N ALA A 319 89.12 61.58 -34.00
CA ALA A 319 88.81 61.85 -32.60
C ALA A 319 87.69 62.90 -32.48
N TYR A 320 87.70 63.93 -33.32
CA TYR A 320 86.63 64.92 -33.40
C TYR A 320 85.30 64.29 -33.86
N ALA A 321 85.35 63.42 -34.88
CA ALA A 321 84.16 62.74 -35.39
C ALA A 321 83.50 61.83 -34.34
N GLU A 322 84.28 61.06 -33.60
CA GLU A 322 83.75 60.18 -32.54
C GLU A 322 83.19 60.98 -31.35
N ALA A 323 83.86 62.06 -30.92
CA ALA A 323 83.36 62.91 -29.85
C ALA A 323 82.02 63.60 -30.19
N LYS A 324 81.84 64.00 -31.46
CA LYS A 324 80.63 64.68 -31.93
C LYS A 324 79.46 63.72 -32.15
N CYS A 325 79.70 62.57 -32.78
CA CYS A 325 78.65 61.63 -33.16
C CYS A 325 78.45 60.47 -32.16
N GLY A 326 79.30 60.33 -31.14
CA GLY A 326 79.25 59.23 -30.17
C GLY A 326 77.92 59.09 -29.41
N ARG A 327 77.13 60.17 -29.31
CA ARG A 327 75.78 60.13 -28.72
C ARG A 327 74.76 59.34 -29.56
N LEU A 328 75.02 59.12 -30.85
CA LEU A 328 74.18 58.34 -31.77
C LEU A 328 74.58 56.86 -31.84
N LYS A 329 75.66 56.47 -31.15
CA LYS A 329 76.23 55.11 -31.17
C LYS A 329 75.38 54.10 -30.37
N TYR A 330 74.50 54.57 -29.48
CA TYR A 330 73.72 53.75 -28.54
C TYR A 330 72.20 53.92 -28.69
#